data_AF-A0A7D5L8E0-F1
#
_entry.id   AF-A0A7D5L8E0-F1
#
_cell.length_a   1.000
_cell.length_b   1.000
_cell.length_c   1.000
_cell.angle_alpha   90.00
_cell.angle_beta   90.00
_cell.angle_gamma   90.00
#
_symmetry.space_group_name_H-M   'P 1'
#
loop_
_entity.id
_entity.type
_entity.pdbx_description
1 polymer ?
#
loop_
_entity_poly.entity_id
_entity_poly.type
_entity_poly.pdbx_seq_one_letter_code
_entity_poly.pdbx_strand_id
1 'polypeptide(L)'
;MHRRDPREYSKEARSRVEERSYNDAAFLYDAAASGHLMWAHQYRDSEHDQYMSAPEFGQSVTYALGSILCYRLSGDQRSTYVATRANAAIREISTSELASSSAWGTAHEGLCEELLGDVATFMDNDDPIEHYRRAKSVYETVENDIGWQAEVEFGVTIIPLLELSEFLGCSMDDAKRERIRDVSLLERIKWKTEECENLISKTLEHGELGEKIF
;
A
#
# COMPACT_ATOMS: atom_id res chain seq x y z
N MET A 1 24.03 8.90 12.94
CA MET A 1 23.17 7.72 12.71
C MET A 1 23.54 7.18 11.33
N HIS A 2 24.23 6.03 11.25
CA HIS A 2 24.62 5.46 9.95
C HIS A 2 23.38 4.94 9.22
N ARG A 3 23.14 5.41 7.99
CA ARG A 3 22.12 4.81 7.11
C ARG A 3 22.59 3.39 6.79
N ARG A 4 21.84 2.41 7.29
CA ARG A 4 21.98 0.99 6.90
C ARG A 4 21.67 0.85 5.41
N ASP A 5 22.38 -0.03 4.72
CA ASP A 5 22.11 -0.34 3.31
C ASP A 5 20.69 -0.95 3.18
N PRO A 6 19.82 -0.46 2.29
CA PRO A 6 18.51 -1.06 2.02
C PRO A 6 18.52 -2.58 1.84
N ARG A 7 19.60 -3.13 1.27
CA ARG A 7 19.78 -4.58 1.09
C ARG A 7 19.85 -5.37 2.39
N GLU A 8 20.35 -4.76 3.46
CA GLU A 8 20.37 -5.40 4.77
C GLU A 8 18.96 -5.57 5.32
N TYR A 9 18.06 -4.61 5.07
CA TYR A 9 16.66 -4.71 5.50
C TYR A 9 15.91 -5.79 4.73
N SER A 10 16.04 -5.88 3.40
CA SER A 10 15.35 -6.92 2.62
C SER A 10 15.85 -8.33 2.97
N LYS A 11 17.14 -8.46 3.33
CA LYS A 11 17.69 -9.73 3.84
C LYS A 11 17.10 -10.07 5.22
N GLU A 12 17.03 -9.11 6.13
CA GLU A 12 16.42 -9.30 7.44
C GLU A 12 14.92 -9.62 7.32
N ALA A 13 14.21 -8.95 6.40
CA ALA A 13 12.80 -9.17 6.12
C ALA A 13 12.52 -10.62 5.71
N ARG A 14 13.34 -11.20 4.83
CA ARG A 14 13.25 -12.62 4.45
C ARG A 14 13.40 -13.55 5.64
N SER A 15 14.37 -13.30 6.52
CA SER A 15 14.53 -14.04 7.78
C SER A 15 13.28 -13.95 8.65
N ARG A 16 12.63 -12.77 8.72
CA ARG A 16 11.38 -12.60 9.47
C ARG A 16 10.21 -13.36 8.85
N VAL A 17 10.13 -13.48 7.53
CA VAL A 17 9.12 -14.32 6.87
C VAL A 17 9.32 -15.79 7.27
N GLU A 18 10.56 -16.29 7.24
CA GLU A 18 10.89 -17.66 7.66
C GLU A 18 10.56 -17.91 9.14
N GLU A 19 10.82 -16.92 10.01
CA GLU A 19 10.46 -16.93 11.44
C GLU A 19 8.95 -16.74 11.69
N ARG A 20 8.15 -16.51 10.65
CA ARG A 20 6.72 -16.20 10.72
C ARG A 20 6.40 -14.90 11.47
N SER A 21 7.34 -13.96 11.52
CA SER A 21 7.13 -12.59 11.98
C SER A 21 6.78 -11.66 10.81
N TYR A 22 5.60 -11.88 10.22
CA TYR A 22 5.18 -11.19 9.00
C TYR A 22 5.03 -9.67 9.18
N ASN A 23 4.72 -9.19 10.39
CA ASN A 23 4.67 -7.77 10.70
C ASN A 23 6.07 -7.14 10.62
N ASP A 24 7.06 -7.78 11.24
CA ASP A 24 8.44 -7.31 11.21
C ASP A 24 8.99 -7.42 9.78
N ALA A 25 8.60 -8.45 9.02
CA ALA A 25 8.96 -8.58 7.61
C ALA A 25 8.42 -7.42 6.76
N ALA A 26 7.12 -7.12 6.87
CA ALA A 26 6.50 -6.01 6.15
C ALA A 26 7.15 -4.66 6.50
N PHE A 27 7.44 -4.43 7.79
CA PHE A 27 8.17 -3.27 8.26
C PHE A 27 9.57 -3.14 7.64
N LEU A 28 10.30 -4.25 7.53
CA LEU A 28 11.66 -4.24 7.00
C LEU A 28 11.67 -4.06 5.48
N TYR A 29 10.69 -4.60 4.76
CA TYR A 29 10.52 -4.27 3.35
C TYR A 29 10.19 -2.78 3.17
N ASP A 30 9.29 -2.22 4.00
CA ASP A 30 8.92 -0.79 4.02
C ASP A 30 10.14 0.13 4.22
N ALA A 31 10.96 -0.21 5.22
CA ALA A 31 12.19 0.50 5.49
C ALA A 31 13.19 0.42 4.31
N ALA A 32 13.11 -0.61 3.48
CA ALA A 32 13.98 -0.82 2.33
C ALA A 32 13.57 0.03 1.11
N ALA A 33 12.28 0.18 0.76
CA ALA A 33 11.93 1.08 -0.35
C ALA A 33 11.88 2.55 0.08
N SER A 34 11.35 2.84 1.27
CA SER A 34 11.27 4.21 1.78
C SER A 34 12.63 4.79 2.19
N GLY A 35 13.66 3.93 2.34
CA GLY A 35 15.03 4.32 2.64
C GLY A 35 15.24 4.98 4.02
N HIS A 36 14.21 5.04 4.87
CA HIS A 36 14.20 5.72 6.16
C HIS A 36 13.51 4.88 7.27
N LEU A 37 14.30 4.30 8.17
CA LEU A 37 13.81 3.64 9.40
C LEU A 37 13.06 4.59 10.38
N MET A 38 13.33 5.89 10.32
CA MET A 38 12.89 6.82 11.39
C MET A 38 11.37 6.97 11.48
N TRP A 39 10.67 6.82 10.36
CA TRP A 39 9.22 6.99 10.29
C TRP A 39 8.52 5.70 10.73
N ALA A 40 9.05 4.56 10.29
CA ALA A 40 8.54 3.25 10.64
C ALA A 40 8.56 2.98 12.17
N HIS A 41 9.62 3.39 12.88
CA HIS A 41 9.73 3.17 14.33
C HIS A 41 8.70 3.94 15.17
N GLN A 42 8.19 5.09 14.71
CA GLN A 42 7.16 5.83 15.44
C GLN A 42 5.82 5.09 15.46
N TYR A 43 5.59 4.22 14.49
CA TYR A 43 4.33 3.50 14.28
C TYR A 43 4.17 2.23 15.13
N ARG A 44 5.28 1.63 15.60
CA ARG A 44 5.27 0.39 16.37
C ARG A 44 4.85 0.59 17.84
N ASP A 45 5.08 1.79 18.37
CA ASP A 45 4.97 2.11 19.80
C ASP A 45 3.74 2.98 20.15
N SER A 46 2.91 3.37 19.17
CA SER A 46 1.76 4.23 19.40
C SER A 46 0.49 3.43 19.69
N GLU A 47 0.02 3.48 20.95
CA GLU A 47 -1.37 3.18 21.29
C GLU A 47 -2.26 4.31 20.72
N HIS A 48 -2.80 4.11 19.51
CA HIS A 48 -3.60 5.13 18.82
C HIS A 48 -5.05 5.20 19.33
N ASP A 49 -5.26 5.94 20.42
CA ASP A 49 -6.58 6.44 20.86
C ASP A 49 -6.87 7.88 20.33
N GLN A 50 -6.00 8.42 19.45
CA GLN A 50 -6.11 9.79 18.94
C GLN A 50 -5.78 9.87 17.45
N TYR A 51 -6.48 10.80 16.77
CA TYR A 51 -6.42 11.21 15.36
C TYR A 51 -5.10 10.88 14.66
N MET A 52 -5.18 10.05 13.62
CA MET A 52 -4.07 9.68 12.76
C MET A 52 -3.82 10.76 11.70
N SER A 53 -2.57 11.14 11.46
CA SER A 53 -2.23 12.03 10.35
C SER A 53 -2.32 11.29 9.00
N ALA A 54 -2.52 12.05 7.91
CA ALA A 54 -2.58 11.50 6.56
C ALA A 54 -1.38 10.58 6.18
N PRO A 55 -0.11 10.94 6.48
CA PRO A 55 1.02 10.03 6.27
C PRO A 55 0.95 8.75 7.10
N GLU A 56 0.53 8.84 8.37
CA GLU A 56 0.37 7.70 9.27
C GLU A 56 -0.72 6.75 8.77
N PHE A 57 -1.83 7.30 8.25
CA PHE A 57 -2.90 6.53 7.62
C PHE A 57 -2.40 5.72 6.42
N GLY A 58 -1.74 6.38 5.46
CA GLY A 58 -1.20 5.70 4.28
C GLY A 58 -0.18 4.61 4.63
N GLN A 59 0.66 4.84 5.63
CA GLN A 59 1.62 3.86 6.14
C GLN A 59 0.93 2.67 6.82
N SER A 60 -0.06 2.92 7.68
CA SER A 60 -0.85 1.88 8.36
C SER A 60 -1.38 0.84 7.39
N VAL A 61 -2.03 1.32 6.34
CA VAL A 61 -2.67 0.47 5.32
C VAL A 61 -1.60 -0.27 4.53
N THR A 62 -0.54 0.43 4.11
CA THR A 62 0.60 -0.18 3.39
C THR A 62 1.24 -1.32 4.19
N TYR A 63 1.46 -1.14 5.50
CA TYR A 63 1.98 -2.19 6.38
C TYR A 63 1.05 -3.40 6.47
N ALA A 64 -0.26 -3.17 6.53
CA ALA A 64 -1.24 -4.25 6.57
C ALA A 64 -1.23 -5.05 5.26
N LEU A 65 -1.20 -4.37 4.11
CA LEU A 65 -1.10 -5.00 2.79
C LEU A 65 0.21 -5.79 2.64
N GLY A 66 1.34 -5.21 3.02
CA GLY A 66 2.63 -5.91 3.00
C GLY A 66 2.68 -7.13 3.91
N SER A 67 2.04 -7.04 5.09
CA SER A 67 1.90 -8.17 6.01
C SER A 67 1.08 -9.31 5.39
N ILE A 68 -0.02 -8.99 4.69
CA ILE A 68 -0.86 -9.95 3.98
C ILE A 68 -0.06 -10.63 2.86
N LEU A 69 0.68 -9.86 2.06
CA LEU A 69 1.50 -10.40 0.97
C LEU A 69 2.62 -11.31 1.48
N CYS A 70 3.35 -10.88 2.52
CA CYS A 70 4.40 -11.69 3.15
C CYS A 70 3.86 -13.02 3.70
N TYR A 71 2.67 -13.00 4.31
CA TYR A 71 2.01 -14.22 4.75
C TYR A 71 1.68 -15.13 3.56
N ARG A 72 1.09 -14.59 2.48
CA ARG A 72 0.70 -15.41 1.32
C ARG A 72 1.92 -16.05 0.65
N LEU A 73 3.03 -15.34 0.58
CA LEU A 73 4.30 -15.84 0.05
C LEU A 73 4.92 -16.96 0.88
N SER A 74 4.71 -16.99 2.20
CA SER A 74 5.24 -18.07 3.03
C SER A 74 4.54 -19.41 2.83
N GLY A 75 3.37 -19.40 2.14
CA GLY A 75 2.54 -20.59 1.95
C GLY A 75 1.92 -21.11 3.26
N ASP A 76 1.93 -20.32 4.33
CA ASP A 76 1.34 -20.67 5.62
C ASP A 76 -0.20 -20.81 5.49
N GLN A 77 -0.78 -21.77 6.21
CA GLN A 77 -2.21 -22.10 6.16
C GLN A 77 -2.98 -21.62 7.41
N ARG A 78 -2.33 -20.85 8.30
CA ARG A 78 -2.99 -20.17 9.44
C ARG A 78 -3.96 -19.08 8.98
N SER A 79 -5.18 -19.50 8.62
CA SER A 79 -6.23 -18.64 8.07
C SER A 79 -6.60 -17.40 8.91
N THR A 80 -6.33 -17.41 10.22
CA THR A 80 -6.73 -16.32 11.12
C THR A 80 -5.87 -15.07 11.01
N TYR A 81 -4.57 -15.19 10.67
CA TYR A 81 -3.67 -14.04 10.65
C TYR A 81 -4.05 -13.02 9.56
N VAL A 82 -4.30 -13.52 8.35
CA VAL A 82 -4.66 -12.71 7.18
C VAL A 82 -5.99 -11.99 7.42
N ALA A 83 -6.98 -12.72 7.93
CA ALA A 83 -8.27 -12.15 8.30
C ALA A 83 -8.14 -11.06 9.39
N THR A 84 -7.30 -11.27 10.43
CA THR A 84 -7.04 -10.24 11.44
C THR A 84 -6.40 -8.99 10.84
N ARG A 85 -5.44 -9.15 9.93
CA ARG A 85 -4.76 -8.01 9.30
C ARG A 85 -5.65 -7.24 8.34
N ALA A 86 -6.40 -7.94 7.50
CA ALA A 86 -7.38 -7.30 6.62
C ALA A 86 -8.46 -6.57 7.39
N ASN A 87 -9.00 -7.17 8.46
CA ASN A 87 -10.00 -6.51 9.30
C ASN A 87 -9.44 -5.26 10.00
N ALA A 88 -8.15 -5.26 10.38
CA ALA A 88 -7.52 -4.08 10.94
C ALA A 88 -7.41 -2.95 9.89
N ALA A 89 -6.99 -3.27 8.66
CA ALA A 89 -6.93 -2.30 7.56
C ALA A 89 -8.32 -1.76 7.19
N ILE A 90 -9.31 -2.64 7.03
CA ILE A 90 -10.70 -2.26 6.73
C ILE A 90 -11.23 -1.33 7.82
N ARG A 91 -11.00 -1.65 9.09
CA ARG A 91 -11.42 -0.78 10.20
C ARG A 91 -10.78 0.59 10.08
N GLU A 92 -9.47 0.66 9.87
CA GLU A 92 -8.74 1.93 9.73
C GLU A 92 -9.30 2.78 8.60
N ILE A 93 -9.48 2.18 7.41
CA ILE A 93 -10.05 2.84 6.23
C ILE A 93 -11.48 3.31 6.51
N SER A 94 -12.30 2.47 7.15
CA SER A 94 -13.72 2.76 7.41
C SER A 94 -13.93 3.84 8.48
N THR A 95 -12.94 4.05 9.36
CA THR A 95 -13.00 5.09 10.40
C THR A 95 -12.27 6.37 10.01
N SER A 96 -11.58 6.38 8.86
CA SER A 96 -10.92 7.56 8.34
C SER A 96 -11.96 8.53 7.76
N GLU A 97 -12.47 9.40 8.61
CA GLU A 97 -13.40 10.47 8.22
C GLU A 97 -12.65 11.81 8.20
N LEU A 98 -12.55 12.40 7.01
CA LEU A 98 -12.21 13.81 6.83
C LEU A 98 -13.48 14.59 6.46
N ALA A 99 -13.52 15.87 6.84
CA ALA A 99 -14.62 16.74 6.46
C ALA A 99 -14.68 16.87 4.91
N SER A 100 -15.73 16.29 4.30
CA SER A 100 -15.95 16.21 2.85
C SER A 100 -16.23 17.56 2.16
N SER A 101 -16.09 18.68 2.87
CA SER A 101 -16.37 20.02 2.35
C SER A 101 -15.25 20.61 1.49
N SER A 102 -14.16 19.86 1.27
CA SER A 102 -13.03 20.26 0.42
C SER A 102 -12.74 19.21 -0.66
N ALA A 103 -12.12 19.63 -1.77
CA ALA A 103 -11.69 18.70 -2.83
C ALA A 103 -10.76 17.60 -2.29
N TRP A 104 -9.96 17.91 -1.26
CA TRP A 104 -9.15 16.93 -0.56
C TRP A 104 -10.00 15.91 0.21
N GLY A 105 -11.01 16.36 0.97
CA GLY A 105 -11.92 15.45 1.67
C GLY A 105 -12.62 14.48 0.73
N THR A 106 -13.12 14.96 -0.41
CA THR A 106 -13.72 14.10 -1.43
C THR A 106 -12.68 13.18 -2.10
N ALA A 107 -11.47 13.65 -2.39
CA ALA A 107 -10.41 12.78 -2.92
C ALA A 107 -10.00 11.68 -1.92
N HIS A 108 -10.01 12.00 -0.62
CA HIS A 108 -9.74 11.03 0.44
C HIS A 108 -10.83 9.95 0.50
N GLU A 109 -12.11 10.28 0.29
CA GLU A 109 -13.17 9.26 0.14
C GLU A 109 -12.86 8.30 -1.03
N GLY A 110 -12.37 8.83 -2.15
CA GLY A 110 -11.92 8.03 -3.29
C GLY A 110 -10.71 7.15 -2.95
N LEU A 111 -9.76 7.66 -2.17
CA LEU A 111 -8.62 6.90 -1.67
C LEU A 111 -9.06 5.77 -0.75
N CYS A 112 -10.02 5.99 0.14
CA CYS A 112 -10.56 4.94 1.00
C CYS A 112 -11.17 3.79 0.16
N GLU A 113 -11.98 4.11 -0.85
CA GLU A 113 -12.51 3.08 -1.77
C GLU A 113 -11.39 2.38 -2.57
N GLU A 114 -10.37 3.11 -3.01
CA GLU A 114 -9.20 2.52 -3.69
C GLU A 114 -8.48 1.51 -2.78
N LEU A 115 -8.21 1.88 -1.52
CA LEU A 115 -7.53 1.02 -0.54
C LEU A 115 -8.37 -0.20 -0.15
N LEU A 116 -9.71 -0.09 -0.11
CA LEU A 116 -10.59 -1.25 0.09
C LEU A 116 -10.47 -2.24 -1.08
N GLY A 117 -10.38 -1.73 -2.31
CA GLY A 117 -10.09 -2.54 -3.50
C GLY A 117 -8.74 -3.24 -3.42
N ASP A 118 -7.71 -2.55 -2.93
CA ASP A 118 -6.38 -3.15 -2.70
C ASP A 118 -6.46 -4.27 -1.65
N VAL A 119 -7.13 -4.03 -0.51
CA VAL A 119 -7.30 -5.06 0.53
C VAL A 119 -8.01 -6.28 -0.04
N ALA A 120 -9.10 -6.10 -0.80
CA ALA A 120 -9.81 -7.20 -1.45
C ALA A 120 -8.90 -7.99 -2.41
N THR A 121 -8.11 -7.28 -3.23
CA THR A 121 -7.14 -7.89 -4.17
C THR A 121 -6.06 -8.70 -3.44
N PHE A 122 -5.46 -8.13 -2.38
CA PHE A 122 -4.41 -8.77 -1.60
C PHE A 122 -4.94 -9.98 -0.81
N MET A 123 -6.22 -9.97 -0.47
CA MET A 123 -6.91 -11.08 0.20
C MET A 123 -7.34 -12.20 -0.73
N ASP A 124 -7.35 -11.97 -2.06
CA ASP A 124 -8.01 -12.86 -3.03
C ASP A 124 -9.51 -13.02 -2.71
N ASN A 125 -10.15 -11.92 -2.29
CA ASN A 125 -11.57 -11.85 -1.98
C ASN A 125 -12.40 -11.42 -3.20
N ASP A 126 -13.71 -11.65 -3.12
CA ASP A 126 -14.65 -11.23 -4.17
C ASP A 126 -14.75 -9.69 -4.28
N ASP A 127 -14.78 -9.23 -5.54
CA ASP A 127 -15.17 -7.89 -6.00
C ASP A 127 -14.27 -6.67 -5.64
N PRO A 128 -12.94 -6.72 -5.90
CA PRO A 128 -12.11 -5.51 -5.85
C PRO A 128 -12.51 -4.46 -6.90
N ILE A 129 -13.13 -4.89 -8.00
CA ILE A 129 -13.51 -4.04 -9.14
C ILE A 129 -14.58 -3.02 -8.73
N GLU A 130 -15.57 -3.41 -7.94
CA GLU A 130 -16.61 -2.50 -7.47
C GLU A 130 -16.05 -1.35 -6.63
N HIS A 131 -15.08 -1.63 -5.75
CA HIS A 131 -14.36 -0.62 -4.99
C HIS A 131 -13.56 0.32 -5.89
N TYR A 132 -12.78 -0.22 -6.84
CA TYR A 132 -12.05 0.62 -7.80
C TYR A 132 -12.99 1.46 -8.68
N ARG A 133 -14.17 0.95 -9.03
CA ARG A 133 -15.18 1.68 -9.79
C ARG A 133 -15.74 2.87 -9.00
N ARG A 134 -15.96 2.71 -7.70
CA ARG A 134 -16.40 3.81 -6.82
C ARG A 134 -15.30 4.85 -6.66
N ALA A 135 -14.07 4.42 -6.38
CA ALA A 135 -12.91 5.32 -6.32
C ALA A 135 -12.77 6.15 -7.61
N LYS A 136 -12.85 5.50 -8.77
CA LYS A 136 -12.83 6.17 -10.07
C LYS A 136 -13.95 7.21 -10.20
N SER A 137 -15.18 6.85 -9.84
CA SER A 137 -16.31 7.80 -9.91
C SER A 137 -16.09 9.02 -9.03
N VAL A 138 -15.43 8.87 -7.88
CA VAL A 138 -15.08 9.99 -7.00
C VAL A 138 -13.98 10.84 -7.64
N TYR A 139 -12.90 10.22 -8.11
CA TYR A 139 -11.79 10.91 -8.75
C TYR A 139 -12.20 11.72 -9.99
N GLU A 140 -13.18 11.24 -10.77
CA GLU A 140 -13.75 11.99 -11.90
C GLU A 140 -14.37 13.34 -11.49
N THR A 141 -14.72 13.51 -10.20
CA THR A 141 -15.30 14.75 -9.67
C THR A 141 -14.29 15.70 -9.02
N VAL A 142 -13.09 15.22 -8.67
CA VAL A 142 -12.08 15.99 -7.91
C VAL A 142 -10.75 16.18 -8.64
N GLU A 143 -10.53 15.46 -9.74
CA GLU A 143 -9.29 15.56 -10.52
C GLU A 143 -8.98 17.02 -10.89
N ASN A 144 -7.70 17.39 -10.85
CA ASN A 144 -7.26 18.76 -11.09
C ASN A 144 -5.94 18.82 -11.89
N ASP A 145 -5.72 19.96 -12.54
CA ASP A 145 -4.57 20.17 -13.45
C ASP A 145 -3.22 20.40 -12.73
N ILE A 146 -3.25 20.63 -11.41
CA ILE A 146 -2.05 20.94 -10.60
C ILE A 146 -1.45 19.66 -9.99
N GLY A 147 -2.25 18.60 -9.93
CA GLY A 147 -1.90 17.30 -9.40
C GLY A 147 -2.03 17.20 -7.87
N TRP A 148 -1.67 16.03 -7.35
CA TRP A 148 -1.85 15.64 -5.95
C TRP A 148 -0.52 15.56 -5.17
N GLN A 149 0.54 16.17 -5.73
CA GLN A 149 1.91 16.06 -5.22
C GLN A 149 2.08 16.63 -3.80
N ALA A 150 1.20 17.55 -3.39
CA ALA A 150 1.19 18.13 -2.05
C ALA A 150 0.61 17.20 -0.98
N GLU A 151 -0.16 16.19 -1.40
CA GLU A 151 -0.93 15.33 -0.52
C GLU A 151 -0.22 13.98 -0.35
N VAL A 152 0.63 13.91 0.68
CA VAL A 152 1.60 12.82 0.89
C VAL A 152 0.95 11.43 0.98
N GLU A 153 -0.25 11.33 1.54
CA GLU A 153 -0.95 10.05 1.73
C GLU A 153 -1.25 9.33 0.42
N PHE A 154 -1.58 10.08 -0.64
CA PHE A 154 -1.79 9.47 -1.95
C PHE A 154 -0.46 8.91 -2.45
N GLY A 155 0.62 9.68 -2.39
CA GLY A 155 1.94 9.23 -2.85
C GLY A 155 2.43 7.96 -2.15
N VAL A 156 2.22 7.85 -0.83
CA VAL A 156 2.71 6.71 -0.02
C VAL A 156 2.02 5.40 -0.40
N THR A 157 0.71 5.40 -0.58
CA THR A 157 -0.09 4.16 -0.72
C THR A 157 0.11 3.42 -2.05
N ILE A 158 0.65 4.09 -3.07
CA ILE A 158 0.89 3.48 -4.40
C ILE A 158 2.32 2.97 -4.58
N ILE A 159 3.28 3.47 -3.77
CA ILE A 159 4.70 3.12 -3.89
C ILE A 159 4.89 1.60 -3.94
N PRO A 160 4.23 0.79 -3.08
CA PRO A 160 4.51 -0.63 -3.09
C PRO A 160 4.15 -1.34 -4.39
N LEU A 161 3.04 -0.96 -5.01
CA LEU A 161 2.60 -1.54 -6.28
C LEU A 161 3.51 -1.10 -7.44
N LEU A 162 4.03 0.14 -7.40
CA LEU A 162 4.98 0.62 -8.41
C LEU A 162 6.32 -0.13 -8.31
N GLU A 163 6.81 -0.35 -7.09
CA GLU A 163 8.04 -1.11 -6.85
C GLU A 163 7.87 -2.60 -7.19
N LEU A 164 6.70 -3.20 -6.90
CA LEU A 164 6.36 -4.54 -7.39
C LEU A 164 6.39 -4.61 -8.92
N SER A 165 5.80 -3.63 -9.59
CA SER A 165 5.79 -3.56 -11.05
C SER A 165 7.22 -3.49 -11.62
N GLU A 166 8.10 -2.68 -11.03
CA GLU A 166 9.50 -2.58 -11.45
C GLU A 166 10.24 -3.90 -11.22
N PHE A 167 10.08 -4.50 -10.04
CA PHE A 167 10.71 -5.77 -9.70
C PHE A 167 10.29 -6.91 -10.64
N LEU A 168 9.01 -6.96 -11.02
CA LEU A 168 8.48 -7.95 -11.95
C LEU A 168 8.80 -7.64 -13.42
N GLY A 169 9.51 -6.55 -13.70
CA GLY A 169 9.85 -6.13 -15.07
C GLY A 169 8.65 -5.68 -15.91
N CYS A 170 7.55 -5.31 -15.27
CA CYS A 170 6.39 -4.70 -15.94
C CYS A 170 6.79 -3.26 -16.33
N SER A 171 7.12 -3.05 -17.60
CA SER A 171 7.68 -1.77 -18.07
C SER A 171 6.70 -0.61 -17.88
N MET A 172 7.10 0.36 -17.06
CA MET A 172 6.45 1.66 -16.91
C MET A 172 7.51 2.74 -17.14
N ASP A 173 7.24 3.69 -18.02
CA ASP A 173 8.14 4.84 -18.18
C ASP A 173 8.05 5.78 -16.96
N ASP A 174 9.13 6.51 -16.68
CA ASP A 174 9.24 7.39 -15.52
C ASP A 174 8.12 8.45 -15.49
N ALA A 175 7.68 8.91 -16.66
CA ALA A 175 6.63 9.92 -16.76
C ALA A 175 5.26 9.37 -16.35
N LYS A 176 4.93 8.13 -16.74
CA LYS A 176 3.71 7.43 -16.31
C LYS A 176 3.78 7.11 -14.83
N ARG A 177 4.95 6.71 -14.33
CA ARG A 177 5.18 6.47 -12.90
C ARG A 177 4.93 7.73 -12.07
N GLU A 178 5.51 8.85 -12.46
CA GLU A 178 5.28 10.15 -11.80
C GLU A 178 3.80 10.56 -11.88
N ARG A 179 3.14 10.39 -13.04
CA ARG A 179 1.73 10.71 -13.18
C ARG A 179 0.83 9.92 -12.23
N ILE A 180 0.99 8.61 -12.19
CA ILE A 180 0.23 7.72 -11.30
C ILE A 180 0.54 8.00 -9.83
N ARG A 181 1.80 8.34 -9.53
CA ARG A 181 2.23 8.57 -8.16
C ARG A 181 1.70 9.89 -7.61
N ASP A 182 1.95 10.99 -8.31
CA ASP A 182 1.83 12.32 -7.72
C ASP A 182 0.85 13.23 -8.48
N VAL A 183 0.45 12.91 -9.72
CA VAL A 183 -0.29 13.87 -10.57
C VAL A 183 -1.76 13.52 -10.78
N SER A 184 -2.11 12.29 -11.18
CA SER A 184 -3.48 11.94 -11.57
C SER A 184 -3.98 10.71 -10.84
N LEU A 185 -5.02 10.92 -10.03
CA LEU A 185 -5.74 9.84 -9.35
C LEU A 185 -6.53 9.00 -10.35
N LEU A 186 -6.98 9.59 -11.47
CA LEU A 186 -7.63 8.85 -12.56
C LEU A 186 -6.68 7.90 -13.29
N GLU A 187 -5.48 8.36 -13.65
CA GLU A 187 -4.48 7.47 -14.27
C GLU A 187 -4.06 6.36 -13.29
N ARG A 188 -3.93 6.69 -12.01
CA ARG A 188 -3.65 5.72 -10.95
C ARG A 188 -4.72 4.65 -10.84
N ILE A 189 -5.98 5.03 -10.62
CA ILE A 189 -7.04 4.05 -10.40
C ILE A 189 -7.27 3.19 -11.64
N LYS A 190 -7.13 3.78 -12.83
CA LYS A 190 -7.17 3.04 -14.08
C LYS A 190 -6.08 1.97 -14.13
N TRP A 191 -4.83 2.35 -13.84
CA TRP A 191 -3.72 1.41 -13.82
C TRP A 191 -3.91 0.31 -12.77
N LYS A 192 -4.35 0.64 -11.55
CA LYS A 192 -4.65 -0.36 -10.50
C LYS A 192 -5.74 -1.35 -10.94
N THR A 193 -6.81 -0.85 -11.55
CA THR A 193 -7.90 -1.68 -12.06
C THR A 193 -7.41 -2.67 -13.12
N GLU A 194 -6.43 -2.28 -13.94
CA GLU A 194 -5.87 -3.09 -15.02
C GLU A 194 -4.77 -4.06 -14.52
N GLU A 195 -3.97 -3.67 -13.52
CA GLU A 195 -2.70 -4.36 -13.21
C GLU A 195 -2.60 -4.93 -11.80
N CYS A 196 -3.36 -4.45 -10.81
CA CYS A 196 -3.13 -4.81 -9.40
C CYS A 196 -3.22 -6.32 -9.15
N GLU A 197 -4.29 -6.97 -9.61
CA GLU A 197 -4.47 -8.42 -9.48
C GLU A 197 -3.36 -9.23 -10.16
N ASN A 198 -2.94 -8.79 -11.35
CA ASN A 198 -1.86 -9.40 -12.12
C ASN A 198 -0.52 -9.28 -11.40
N LEU A 199 -0.23 -8.12 -10.80
CA LEU A 199 0.99 -7.89 -10.02
C LEU A 199 1.03 -8.79 -8.79
N ILE A 200 -0.07 -8.89 -8.03
CA ILE A 200 -0.13 -9.76 -6.85
C ILE A 200 0.04 -11.23 -7.25
N SER A 201 -0.66 -11.67 -8.30
CA SER A 201 -0.56 -13.05 -8.81
C SER A 201 0.86 -13.40 -9.23
N LYS A 202 1.50 -12.55 -10.06
CA LYS A 202 2.88 -12.73 -10.49
C LYS A 202 3.86 -12.72 -9.32
N THR A 203 3.65 -11.89 -8.31
CA THR A 203 4.50 -11.84 -7.12
C THR A 203 4.44 -13.18 -6.36
N LEU A 204 3.23 -13.73 -6.20
CA LEU A 204 3.04 -15.02 -5.54
C LEU A 204 3.64 -16.18 -6.35
N GLU A 205 3.52 -16.15 -7.68
CA GLU A 205 4.15 -17.13 -8.58
C GLU A 205 5.69 -17.04 -8.54
N HIS A 206 6.23 -15.82 -8.44
CA HIS A 206 7.66 -15.60 -8.32
C HIS A 206 8.23 -16.11 -6.98
N GLY A 207 7.42 -16.03 -5.91
CA GLY A 207 7.74 -16.61 -4.61
C GLY A 207 8.70 -15.79 -3.75
N GLU A 208 9.12 -14.62 -4.21
CA GLU A 208 9.95 -13.69 -3.43
C GLU A 208 9.58 -12.22 -3.67
N LEU A 209 9.99 -11.38 -2.72
CA LEU A 209 9.91 -9.93 -2.81
C LEU A 209 11.31 -9.38 -3.12
N GLY A 210 11.41 -8.61 -4.20
CA GLY A 210 12.55 -7.73 -4.50
C GLY A 210 12.94 -6.79 -3.37
N GLU A 211 14.14 -6.21 -3.51
CA GLU A 211 14.83 -5.50 -2.43
C GLU A 211 14.12 -4.22 -1.94
N LYS A 212 13.17 -3.66 -2.69
CA LYS A 212 12.56 -2.34 -2.44
C LYS A 212 11.04 -2.31 -2.60
N ILE A 213 10.31 -3.31 -2.11
CA ILE A 213 8.89 -3.42 -2.47
C ILE A 213 7.92 -2.61 -1.62
N PHE A 214 8.20 -2.38 -0.34
CA PHE A 214 7.29 -1.60 0.51
C PHE A 214 7.99 -0.30 0.88
#